data_AF-A0A9W8ZJW6-F1
#
_entry.id   AF-A0A9W8ZJW6-F1
#
_cell.length_a   1.000
_cell.length_b   1.000
_cell.length_c   1.000
_cell.angle_alpha   90.00
_cell.angle_beta   90.00
_cell.angle_gamma   90.00
#
_symmetry.space_group_name_H-M   'P 1'
#
loop_
_entity.id
_entity.type
_entity.pdbx_description
1 polymer ?
#
loop_
_entity_poly.entity_id
_entity_poly.type
_entity_poly.pdbx_seq_one_letter_code
_entity_poly.pdbx_strand_id
1 'polypeptide(L)'
;MADFNEQKTPLTLANVQTWARFEFPEAFKALPRASRVSYIDIDDTSFNRVIQRSLGRSTHKKLLVIGDYAPGDDVEDSKVVAHVHEHDTEITFYRLSEDTVDGKPELHPVRATSNVAFYSPFSKVGDDTGGSKAIHRVSAVILYYFLASEIVNELVRHKNDSRWFAKNFREACDWIGNDGDRPSPLSRPSTARRESDKDSTFELPTKIKREREEYTPTGTPKPKRINHSRKPSNLSEGILSPTDEVLADETMLKHAYSGLQQECAQIKTKLAATKERMRLAEALVHSRDIDLHLSKVRVERAERDAAAARKELNDLKTSLLKDIEKVVMNKFAGGSVASDISEMSSV
;
A
#
# COMPACT_ATOMS: atom_id res chain seq x y z
N MET A 1 -10.26 -13.13 -29.65
CA MET A 1 -10.37 -12.29 -28.43
C MET A 1 -9.91 -10.91 -28.85
N ALA A 2 -10.71 -9.86 -28.64
CA ALA A 2 -10.29 -8.51 -29.04
C ALA A 2 -9.14 -8.07 -28.12
N ASP A 3 -7.97 -7.82 -28.70
CA ASP A 3 -6.84 -7.27 -27.96
C ASP A 3 -7.30 -5.99 -27.25
N PHE A 4 -7.19 -5.96 -25.92
CA PHE A 4 -7.43 -4.74 -25.16
C PHE A 4 -6.40 -3.71 -25.61
N ASN A 5 -6.83 -2.81 -26.49
CA ASN A 5 -6.00 -1.70 -26.91
C ASN A 5 -6.36 -0.54 -26.02
N GLU A 6 -5.55 -0.31 -24.99
CA GLU A 6 -5.82 0.74 -24.03
C GLU A 6 -6.08 2.07 -24.73
N GLN A 7 -5.43 2.43 -25.84
CA GLN A 7 -5.65 3.71 -26.53
C GLN A 7 -7.01 3.85 -27.22
N LYS A 8 -7.70 2.74 -27.50
CA LYS A 8 -8.93 2.69 -28.31
C LYS A 8 -10.12 2.10 -27.57
N THR A 9 -9.88 1.20 -26.62
CA THR A 9 -10.91 0.51 -25.84
C THR A 9 -11.36 1.40 -24.68
N PRO A 10 -12.66 1.68 -24.53
CA PRO A 10 -13.21 2.40 -23.39
C PRO A 10 -12.78 1.80 -22.05
N LEU A 11 -12.38 2.62 -21.08
CA LEU A 11 -11.92 2.16 -19.76
C LEU A 11 -13.11 1.91 -18.82
N THR A 12 -14.01 1.03 -19.24
CA THR A 12 -15.18 0.58 -18.48
C THR A 12 -14.84 -0.63 -17.61
N LEU A 13 -15.65 -0.89 -16.58
CA LEU A 13 -15.44 -2.01 -15.67
C LEU A 13 -15.31 -3.35 -16.40
N ALA A 14 -16.21 -3.62 -17.35
CA ALA A 14 -16.24 -4.87 -18.11
C ALA A 14 -14.95 -5.08 -18.91
N ASN A 15 -14.46 -4.02 -19.58
CA ASN A 15 -13.25 -4.09 -20.39
C ASN A 15 -12.01 -4.28 -19.52
N VAL A 16 -11.88 -3.51 -18.43
CA VAL A 16 -10.74 -3.60 -17.51
C VAL A 16 -10.70 -4.96 -16.82
N GLN A 17 -11.84 -5.48 -16.34
CA GLN A 17 -11.88 -6.81 -15.73
C GLN A 17 -11.56 -7.93 -16.72
N THR A 18 -12.06 -7.85 -17.96
CA THR A 18 -11.79 -8.86 -18.99
C THR A 18 -10.30 -8.89 -19.34
N TRP A 19 -9.71 -7.72 -19.51
CA TRP A 19 -8.28 -7.57 -19.75
C TRP A 19 -7.44 -8.10 -18.57
N ALA A 20 -7.73 -7.69 -17.34
CA ALA A 20 -6.97 -8.10 -16.16
C ALA A 20 -7.05 -9.62 -15.90
N ARG A 21 -8.24 -10.22 -16.07
CA ARG A 21 -8.44 -11.67 -15.95
C ARG A 21 -7.69 -12.46 -17.03
N PHE A 22 -7.43 -11.85 -18.19
CA PHE A 22 -6.70 -12.48 -19.27
C PHE A 22 -5.18 -12.34 -19.11
N GLU A 23 -4.69 -11.13 -18.83
CA GLU A 23 -3.25 -10.83 -18.81
C GLU A 23 -2.56 -11.24 -17.51
N PHE A 24 -3.21 -11.09 -16.35
CA PHE A 24 -2.61 -11.36 -15.03
C PHE A 24 -3.65 -11.94 -14.04
N PRO A 25 -4.24 -13.11 -14.34
CA PRO A 25 -5.36 -13.67 -13.59
C PRO A 25 -5.07 -13.86 -12.10
N GLU A 26 -3.89 -14.35 -11.73
CA GLU A 26 -3.56 -14.66 -10.33
C GLU A 26 -3.33 -13.38 -9.51
N ALA A 27 -2.57 -12.42 -10.04
CA ALA A 27 -2.37 -11.12 -9.41
C ALA A 27 -3.68 -10.35 -9.27
N PHE A 28 -4.55 -10.41 -10.28
CA PHE A 28 -5.86 -9.77 -10.24
C PHE A 28 -6.82 -10.42 -9.22
N LYS A 29 -6.78 -11.76 -9.06
CA LYS A 29 -7.59 -12.47 -8.05
C LYS A 29 -7.19 -12.10 -6.62
N ALA A 30 -5.95 -11.66 -6.39
CA ALA A 30 -5.48 -11.25 -5.08
C ALA A 30 -6.10 -9.92 -4.60
N LEU A 31 -6.65 -9.10 -5.51
CA LEU A 31 -7.33 -7.87 -5.14
C LEU A 31 -8.57 -8.15 -4.27
N PRO A 32 -8.73 -7.48 -3.11
CA PRO A 32 -9.97 -7.51 -2.36
C PRO A 32 -11.15 -7.07 -3.20
N ARG A 33 -12.32 -7.69 -2.98
CA ARG A 33 -13.58 -7.26 -3.60
C ARG A 33 -13.89 -5.82 -3.23
N ALA A 34 -14.52 -5.07 -4.14
CA ALA A 34 -14.93 -3.68 -3.92
C ALA A 34 -15.83 -3.50 -2.68
N SER A 35 -16.60 -4.51 -2.30
CA SER A 35 -17.40 -4.48 -1.07
C SER A 35 -16.59 -4.50 0.24
N ARG A 36 -15.28 -4.74 0.19
CA ARG A 36 -14.40 -4.74 1.36
C ARG A 36 -13.73 -3.40 1.62
N VAL A 37 -13.84 -2.44 0.70
CA VAL A 37 -13.34 -1.08 0.91
C VAL A 37 -14.48 -0.18 1.40
N SER A 38 -14.15 0.80 2.23
CA SER A 38 -15.14 1.67 2.89
C SER A 38 -15.27 3.00 2.15
N TYR A 39 -16.51 3.44 1.97
CA TYR A 39 -16.83 4.74 1.37
C TYR A 39 -17.58 5.62 2.37
N ILE A 40 -17.39 6.93 2.25
CA ILE A 40 -18.09 7.97 3.01
C ILE A 40 -18.81 8.87 2.01
N ASP A 41 -20.02 9.30 2.34
CA ASP A 41 -20.74 10.28 1.53
C ASP A 41 -20.18 11.69 1.76
N ILE A 42 -19.94 12.44 0.68
CA ILE A 42 -19.51 13.84 0.76
C ILE A 42 -20.55 14.66 1.54
N ASP A 43 -21.83 14.31 1.41
CA ASP A 43 -22.92 14.96 2.13
C ASP A 43 -22.84 14.75 3.65
N ASP A 44 -22.12 13.73 4.14
CA ASP A 44 -21.87 13.47 5.57
C ASP A 44 -20.62 14.19 6.09
N THR A 45 -19.96 15.00 5.25
CA THR A 45 -18.77 15.77 5.62
C THR A 45 -19.05 17.27 5.54
N SER A 46 -18.29 18.05 6.31
CA SER A 46 -18.20 19.50 6.14
C SER A 46 -16.94 19.82 5.35
N PHE A 47 -16.94 20.91 4.59
CA PHE A 47 -15.74 21.32 3.85
C PHE A 47 -15.71 22.83 3.62
N ASN A 48 -14.50 23.39 3.63
CA ASN A 48 -14.30 24.80 3.40
C ASN A 48 -14.55 25.22 1.93
N ARG A 49 -14.59 26.53 1.69
CA ARG A 49 -14.83 27.13 0.36
C ARG A 49 -13.81 26.71 -0.70
N VAL A 50 -12.59 26.32 -0.31
CA VAL A 50 -11.54 25.88 -1.24
C VAL A 50 -11.88 24.51 -1.80
N ILE A 51 -12.29 23.58 -0.94
CA ILE A 51 -12.68 22.22 -1.31
C ILE A 51 -14.03 22.21 -2.05
N GLN A 52 -14.94 23.14 -1.72
CA GLN A 52 -16.24 23.28 -2.39
C GLN A 52 -16.11 23.42 -3.92
N ARG A 53 -15.07 24.08 -4.42
CA ARG A 53 -14.86 24.22 -5.88
C ARG A 53 -14.48 22.90 -6.55
N SER A 54 -13.79 22.03 -5.82
CA SER A 54 -13.32 20.73 -6.30
C SER A 54 -14.44 19.69 -6.16
N LEU A 55 -14.98 19.49 -4.96
CA LEU A 55 -16.01 18.49 -4.69
C LEU A 55 -17.41 18.90 -5.14
N GLY A 56 -17.76 20.19 -5.10
CA GLY A 56 -19.10 20.68 -5.45
C GLY A 56 -19.45 20.55 -6.93
N ARG A 57 -18.48 20.23 -7.79
CA ARG A 57 -18.67 19.92 -9.22
C ARG A 57 -18.58 18.43 -9.52
N SER A 58 -18.33 17.59 -8.53
CA SER A 58 -18.27 16.15 -8.73
C SER A 58 -19.67 15.61 -8.98
N THR A 59 -19.78 14.72 -9.96
CA THR A 59 -21.02 14.03 -10.32
C THR A 59 -21.37 12.88 -9.40
N HIS A 60 -20.41 12.40 -8.61
CA HIS A 60 -20.62 11.43 -7.56
C HIS A 60 -20.23 11.99 -6.19
N LYS A 61 -20.93 11.53 -5.16
CA LYS A 61 -20.75 12.05 -3.80
C LYS A 61 -20.06 11.07 -2.86
N LYS A 62 -19.13 10.26 -3.37
CA LYS A 62 -18.43 9.25 -2.58
C LYS A 62 -16.95 9.57 -2.41
N LEU A 63 -16.45 9.32 -1.21
CA LEU A 63 -15.05 9.40 -0.80
C LEU A 63 -14.60 8.02 -0.37
N LEU A 64 -13.47 7.54 -0.86
CA LEU A 64 -12.92 6.23 -0.50
C LEU A 64 -11.98 6.36 0.69
N VAL A 65 -12.19 5.61 1.75
CA VAL A 65 -11.26 5.56 2.90
C VAL A 65 -10.02 4.77 2.50
N ILE A 66 -8.85 5.38 2.59
CA ILE A 66 -7.59 4.81 2.10
C ILE A 66 -6.52 4.60 3.18
N GLY A 67 -6.67 5.19 4.36
CA GLY A 67 -5.67 5.09 5.43
C GLY A 67 -5.90 6.07 6.57
N ASP A 68 -4.90 6.19 7.42
CA ASP A 68 -4.82 7.20 8.47
C ASP A 68 -3.73 8.23 8.14
N TYR A 69 -3.91 9.45 8.64
CA TYR A 69 -2.97 10.54 8.47
C TYR A 69 -1.88 10.42 9.54
N ALA A 70 -0.65 10.13 9.12
CA ALA A 70 0.49 9.88 9.98
C ALA A 70 1.69 10.76 9.57
N PRO A 71 1.65 12.09 9.83
CA PRO A 71 2.76 12.99 9.52
C PRO A 71 3.91 12.94 10.55
N GLY A 72 3.73 12.28 11.71
CA GLY A 72 4.68 12.23 12.83
C GLY A 72 4.00 12.34 14.20
N ASP A 73 4.78 12.44 15.29
CA ASP A 73 4.35 12.26 16.70
C ASP A 73 3.34 13.30 17.27
N ASP A 74 2.86 14.26 16.49
CA ASP A 74 2.05 15.40 17.00
C ASP A 74 0.70 15.59 16.30
N VAL A 75 0.16 14.57 15.62
CA VAL A 75 -1.16 14.70 14.95
C VAL A 75 -2.07 13.52 15.28
N GLU A 76 -3.27 13.84 15.75
CA GLU A 76 -4.37 12.91 16.02
C GLU A 76 -4.69 12.04 14.80
N ASP A 77 -5.15 10.80 15.05
CA ASP A 77 -5.42 9.75 14.07
C ASP A 77 -6.60 10.13 13.14
N SER A 78 -6.37 11.06 12.23
CA SER A 78 -7.35 11.53 11.25
C SER A 78 -7.43 10.55 10.08
N LYS A 79 -8.63 10.11 9.69
CA LYS A 79 -8.79 9.25 8.51
C LYS A 79 -8.49 10.01 7.23
N VAL A 80 -7.83 9.34 6.28
CA VAL A 80 -7.55 9.87 4.96
C VAL A 80 -8.49 9.23 3.95
N VAL A 81 -9.11 10.08 3.14
CA VAL A 81 -10.04 9.72 2.08
C VAL A 81 -9.56 10.23 0.73
N ALA A 82 -9.87 9.48 -0.33
CA ALA A 82 -9.57 9.82 -1.70
C ALA A 82 -10.85 10.10 -2.49
N HIS A 83 -10.76 11.08 -3.39
CA HIS A 83 -11.81 11.44 -4.33
C HIS A 83 -11.28 11.40 -5.76
N VAL A 84 -12.06 10.81 -6.66
CA VAL A 84 -11.77 10.75 -8.09
C VAL A 84 -12.59 11.82 -8.80
N HIS A 85 -11.94 12.61 -9.65
CA HIS A 85 -12.64 13.57 -10.49
C HIS A 85 -13.14 12.89 -11.78
N GLU A 86 -14.37 13.14 -12.20
CA GLU A 86 -14.88 12.51 -13.42
C GLU A 86 -14.20 13.07 -14.68
N HIS A 87 -13.85 14.36 -14.69
CA HIS A 87 -13.30 15.05 -15.86
C HIS A 87 -11.77 15.13 -15.86
N ASP A 88 -11.13 14.58 -14.83
CA ASP A 88 -9.67 14.54 -14.76
C ASP A 88 -9.20 13.20 -14.21
N THR A 89 -8.01 12.78 -14.61
CA THR A 89 -7.36 11.59 -14.03
C THR A 89 -6.77 11.86 -12.65
N GLU A 90 -6.91 13.09 -12.16
CA GLU A 90 -6.39 13.50 -10.87
C GLU A 90 -7.24 12.93 -9.73
N ILE A 91 -6.54 12.45 -8.70
CA ILE A 91 -7.13 12.00 -7.45
C ILE A 91 -6.75 13.00 -6.40
N THR A 92 -7.73 13.51 -5.66
CA THR A 92 -7.49 14.41 -4.54
C THR A 92 -7.63 13.67 -3.23
N PHE A 93 -6.70 13.95 -2.30
CA PHE A 93 -6.67 13.33 -0.99
C PHE A 93 -7.08 14.35 0.08
N TYR A 94 -7.94 13.93 0.99
CA TYR A 94 -8.41 14.72 2.10
C TYR A 94 -8.23 13.95 3.40
N ARG A 95 -7.98 14.66 4.50
CA ARG A 95 -8.08 14.11 5.85
C ARG A 95 -9.40 14.56 6.46
N LEU A 96 -10.03 13.67 7.21
CA LEU A 96 -11.20 13.95 8.03
C LEU A 96 -10.73 14.43 9.39
N SER A 97 -11.07 15.67 9.74
CA SER A 97 -10.86 16.18 11.09
C SER A 97 -11.71 15.41 12.08
N GLU A 98 -11.18 15.19 13.29
CA GLU A 98 -11.99 14.77 14.44
C GLU A 98 -12.93 15.90 14.87
N ASP A 99 -12.50 17.15 14.70
CA ASP A 99 -13.35 18.32 14.93
C ASP A 99 -14.53 18.33 13.97
N THR A 100 -15.73 18.33 14.54
CA THR A 100 -16.96 18.41 13.76
C THR A 100 -17.41 19.85 13.59
N VAL A 101 -17.69 20.25 12.35
CA VAL A 101 -18.37 21.50 12.01
C VAL A 101 -19.80 21.15 11.65
N ASP A 102 -20.78 21.77 12.31
CA ASP A 102 -22.21 21.45 12.15
C ASP A 102 -22.55 19.97 12.38
N GLY A 103 -21.80 19.30 13.25
CA GLY A 103 -21.96 17.88 13.57
C GLY A 103 -21.39 16.92 12.52
N LYS A 104 -20.65 17.42 11.52
CA LYS A 104 -20.00 16.62 10.47
C LYS A 104 -18.48 16.80 10.51
N PRO A 105 -17.69 15.73 10.28
CA PRO A 105 -16.23 15.85 10.19
C PRO A 105 -15.84 16.80 9.05
N GLU A 106 -14.91 17.72 9.32
CA GLU A 106 -14.43 18.65 8.30
C GLU A 106 -13.32 18.03 7.44
N LEU A 107 -13.40 18.20 6.11
CA LEU A 107 -12.35 17.80 5.18
C LEU A 107 -11.24 18.85 5.13
N HIS A 108 -9.99 18.38 5.21
CA HIS A 108 -8.81 19.19 4.95
C HIS A 108 -7.94 18.56 3.86
N PRO A 109 -7.32 19.34 2.96
CA PRO A 109 -6.48 18.78 1.91
C PRO A 109 -5.21 18.14 2.47
N VAL A 110 -4.86 16.96 1.96
CA VAL A 110 -3.59 16.29 2.28
C VAL A 110 -2.51 16.78 1.30
N ARG A 111 -1.45 17.38 1.84
CA ARG A 111 -0.39 18.01 1.02
C ARG A 111 0.62 17.02 0.44
N ALA A 112 0.83 15.90 1.13
CA ALA A 112 1.79 14.88 0.73
C ALA A 112 1.30 13.49 1.14
N THR A 113 1.35 12.55 0.21
CA THR A 113 0.93 11.16 0.42
C THR A 113 1.97 10.36 1.23
N SER A 114 3.17 10.91 1.44
CA SER A 114 4.16 10.39 2.39
C SER A 114 3.69 10.42 3.83
N ASN A 115 2.67 11.22 4.15
CA ASN A 115 2.11 11.36 5.49
C ASN A 115 0.86 10.48 5.68
N VAL A 116 0.67 9.46 4.83
CA VAL A 116 -0.51 8.60 4.86
C VAL A 116 -0.08 7.18 5.16
N ALA A 117 -0.56 6.66 6.30
CA ALA A 117 -0.49 5.25 6.63
C ALA A 117 -1.64 4.54 5.92
N PHE A 118 -1.37 4.05 4.71
CA PHE A 118 -2.37 3.40 3.89
C PHE A 118 -2.92 2.12 4.52
N TYR A 119 -4.21 1.86 4.33
CA TYR A 119 -4.83 0.57 4.64
C TYR A 119 -4.63 -0.42 3.52
N SER A 120 -4.75 -1.71 3.83
CA SER A 120 -4.85 -2.73 2.78
C SER A 120 -6.10 -2.48 1.91
N PRO A 121 -6.01 -2.59 0.57
CA PRO A 121 -4.86 -3.08 -0.21
C PRO A 121 -3.84 -2.01 -0.62
N PHE A 122 -4.10 -0.73 -0.36
CA PHE A 122 -3.26 0.39 -0.76
C PHE A 122 -1.88 0.38 -0.09
N SER A 123 -1.76 -0.18 1.11
CA SER A 123 -0.46 -0.38 1.78
C SER A 123 0.46 -1.33 1.02
N LYS A 124 -0.09 -2.29 0.28
CA LYS A 124 0.66 -3.36 -0.40
C LYS A 124 1.20 -2.94 -1.77
N VAL A 125 1.06 -1.68 -2.16
CA VAL A 125 1.60 -1.18 -3.44
C VAL A 125 2.72 -0.16 -3.26
N GLY A 126 3.05 0.17 -2.01
CA GLY A 126 4.14 1.08 -1.66
C GLY A 126 5.50 0.43 -1.82
N ASP A 127 6.48 1.15 -2.37
CA ASP A 127 7.87 0.84 -2.07
C ASP A 127 8.23 1.57 -0.76
N ASP A 128 9.00 0.93 0.13
CA ASP A 128 9.49 1.52 1.40
C ASP A 128 10.27 2.83 1.20
N THR A 129 10.53 3.20 -0.06
CA THR A 129 11.23 4.40 -0.48
C THR A 129 10.33 5.63 -0.67
N GLY A 130 9.00 5.51 -0.53
CA GLY A 130 8.08 6.65 -0.60
C GLY A 130 8.13 7.41 -1.94
N GLY A 131 8.49 6.72 -3.03
CA GLY A 131 8.72 7.33 -4.33
C GLY A 131 7.43 7.70 -5.07
N SER A 132 7.54 8.60 -6.07
CA SER A 132 6.42 8.99 -6.95
C SER A 132 5.79 7.83 -7.73
N LYS A 133 6.50 6.70 -7.87
CA LYS A 133 5.96 5.49 -8.50
C LYS A 133 4.97 4.74 -7.61
N ALA A 134 5.17 4.75 -6.30
CA ALA A 134 4.24 4.14 -5.35
C ALA A 134 2.87 4.82 -5.41
N ILE A 135 2.84 6.16 -5.44
CA ILE A 135 1.57 6.87 -5.49
C ILE A 135 0.82 6.64 -6.81
N HIS A 136 1.51 6.50 -7.95
CA HIS A 136 0.83 6.16 -9.20
C HIS A 136 0.15 4.78 -9.14
N ARG A 137 0.78 3.79 -8.50
CA ARG A 137 0.19 2.46 -8.27
C ARG A 137 -1.03 2.56 -7.35
N VAL A 138 -0.92 3.27 -6.22
CA VAL A 138 -2.04 3.54 -5.30
C VAL A 138 -3.20 4.18 -6.06
N SER A 139 -2.93 5.23 -6.83
CA SER A 139 -3.93 5.96 -7.60
C SER A 139 -4.65 5.06 -8.61
N ALA A 140 -3.92 4.18 -9.31
CA ALA A 140 -4.53 3.24 -10.24
C ALA A 140 -5.49 2.24 -9.54
N VAL A 141 -5.15 1.78 -8.34
CA VAL A 141 -6.03 0.92 -7.52
C VAL A 141 -7.26 1.67 -7.04
N ILE A 142 -7.12 2.94 -6.64
CA ILE A 142 -8.25 3.79 -6.26
C ILE A 142 -9.22 3.96 -7.43
N LEU A 143 -8.72 4.32 -8.62
CA LEU A 143 -9.54 4.44 -9.83
C LEU A 143 -10.29 3.14 -10.14
N TYR A 144 -9.62 2.00 -10.02
CA TYR A 144 -10.25 0.70 -10.20
C TYR A 144 -11.39 0.47 -9.20
N TYR A 145 -11.23 0.83 -7.92
CA TYR A 145 -12.29 0.65 -6.93
C TYR A 145 -13.51 1.55 -7.18
N PHE A 146 -13.31 2.80 -7.62
CA PHE A 146 -14.43 3.64 -8.05
C PHE A 146 -15.17 3.07 -9.26
N LEU A 147 -14.43 2.48 -10.21
CA LEU A 147 -15.00 1.77 -11.36
C LEU A 147 -15.72 0.48 -10.95
N ALA A 148 -15.14 -0.30 -10.03
CA ALA A 148 -15.66 -1.59 -9.58
C ALA A 148 -16.86 -1.47 -8.64
N SER A 149 -17.00 -0.34 -7.96
CA SER A 149 -18.19 0.01 -7.16
C SER A 149 -19.28 0.70 -7.99
N GLU A 150 -19.10 0.82 -9.31
CA GLU A 150 -20.04 1.48 -10.24
C GLU A 150 -20.33 2.94 -9.87
N ILE A 151 -19.43 3.59 -9.10
CA ILE A 151 -19.51 5.00 -8.75
C ILE A 151 -19.08 5.86 -9.94
N VAL A 152 -18.08 5.35 -10.70
CA VAL A 152 -17.62 5.91 -11.97
C VAL A 152 -17.89 4.88 -13.05
N ASN A 153 -18.54 5.28 -14.15
CA ASN A 153 -18.90 4.36 -15.24
C ASN A 153 -17.73 4.09 -16.20
N GLU A 154 -16.91 5.11 -16.43
CA GLU A 154 -15.76 5.05 -17.33
C GLU A 154 -14.63 5.94 -16.81
N LEU A 155 -13.40 5.44 -16.85
CA LEU A 155 -12.23 6.21 -16.47
C LEU A 155 -11.77 7.11 -17.62
N VAL A 156 -11.49 8.38 -17.32
CA VAL A 156 -10.85 9.29 -18.27
C VAL A 156 -9.38 8.90 -18.47
N ARG A 157 -8.88 9.14 -19.67
CA ARG A 157 -7.48 8.88 -20.02
C ARG A 157 -6.58 9.99 -19.52
N HIS A 158 -5.40 9.61 -19.04
CA HIS A 158 -4.43 10.59 -18.58
C HIS A 158 -3.93 11.41 -19.78
N LYS A 159 -4.00 12.74 -19.65
CA LYS A 159 -3.76 13.71 -20.75
C LYS A 159 -2.41 13.50 -21.44
N ASN A 160 -1.38 13.13 -20.67
CA ASN A 160 0.00 12.99 -21.16
C ASN A 160 0.43 11.54 -21.42
N ASP A 161 -0.31 10.55 -20.92
CA ASP A 161 0.08 9.14 -21.05
C ASP A 161 -1.15 8.25 -21.11
N SER A 162 -1.54 7.89 -22.33
CA SER A 162 -2.68 7.00 -22.60
C SER A 162 -2.58 5.62 -21.95
N ARG A 163 -1.37 5.19 -21.55
CA ARG A 163 -1.10 3.89 -20.92
C ARG A 163 -0.87 3.94 -19.43
N TRP A 164 -1.04 5.12 -18.83
CA TRP A 164 -0.74 5.34 -17.43
C TRP A 164 -1.56 4.43 -16.53
N PHE A 165 -2.86 4.27 -16.81
CA PHE A 165 -3.73 3.44 -15.97
C PHE A 165 -3.34 1.97 -16.04
N ALA A 166 -3.34 1.34 -17.22
CA ALA A 166 -3.09 -0.11 -17.31
C ALA A 166 -1.69 -0.49 -16.83
N LYS A 167 -0.68 0.34 -17.12
CA LYS A 167 0.68 0.11 -16.62
C LYS A 167 0.72 0.09 -15.10
N ASN A 168 0.22 1.16 -14.46
CA ASN A 168 0.28 1.28 -13.00
C ASN A 168 -0.67 0.30 -12.30
N PHE A 169 -1.82 -0.02 -12.91
CA PHE A 169 -2.77 -0.97 -12.37
C PHE A 169 -2.23 -2.41 -12.41
N ARG A 170 -1.60 -2.81 -13.51
CA ARG A 170 -0.91 -4.11 -13.59
C ARG A 170 0.20 -4.19 -12.56
N GLU A 171 1.08 -3.19 -12.52
CA GLU A 171 2.16 -3.14 -11.52
C GLU A 171 1.57 -3.22 -10.10
N ALA A 172 0.51 -2.49 -9.79
CA ALA A 172 -0.15 -2.56 -8.49
C ALA A 172 -0.69 -3.95 -8.16
N CYS A 173 -1.31 -4.64 -9.11
CA CYS A 173 -1.80 -6.01 -8.92
C CYS A 173 -0.66 -6.98 -8.64
N ASP A 174 0.47 -6.85 -9.35
CA ASP A 174 1.64 -7.70 -9.13
C ASP A 174 2.20 -7.54 -7.71
N TRP A 175 2.27 -6.29 -7.21
CA TRP A 175 2.67 -6.01 -5.83
C TRP A 175 1.69 -6.59 -4.80
N ILE A 176 0.38 -6.39 -5.00
CA ILE A 176 -0.65 -6.91 -4.10
C ILE A 176 -0.65 -8.45 -4.08
N GLY A 177 -0.47 -9.07 -5.25
CA GLY A 177 -0.36 -10.52 -5.40
C GLY A 177 0.88 -11.10 -4.72
N ASN A 178 1.93 -10.28 -4.53
CA ASN A 178 3.14 -10.63 -3.79
C ASN A 178 3.14 -10.08 -2.35
N ASP A 179 1.95 -9.81 -1.80
CA ASP A 179 1.74 -9.33 -0.42
C ASP A 179 2.48 -8.02 -0.05
N GLY A 180 2.80 -7.19 -1.04
CA GLY A 180 3.57 -5.95 -0.86
C GLY A 180 5.06 -6.09 -1.06
N ASP A 181 5.57 -7.31 -1.27
CA ASP A 181 6.96 -7.51 -1.64
C ASP A 181 7.19 -7.11 -3.10
N ARG A 182 8.35 -6.50 -3.36
CA ARG A 182 8.74 -6.09 -4.71
C ARG A 182 8.69 -7.30 -5.66
N PRO A 183 7.86 -7.27 -6.71
CA PRO A 183 7.78 -8.37 -7.67
C PRO A 183 9.15 -8.61 -8.33
N SER A 184 9.60 -9.85 -8.35
CA SER A 184 10.85 -10.21 -9.03
C SER A 184 10.78 -9.86 -10.52
N PRO A 185 11.85 -9.29 -11.13
CA PRO A 185 11.86 -8.90 -12.54
C PRO A 185 11.75 -10.07 -13.54
N LEU A 186 11.47 -11.29 -13.07
CA LEU A 186 11.42 -12.53 -13.87
C LEU A 186 10.03 -13.16 -13.99
N SER A 187 8.94 -12.53 -13.51
CA SER A 187 7.59 -13.03 -13.78
C SER A 187 7.03 -12.47 -15.10
N ARG A 188 7.67 -12.84 -16.22
CA ARG A 188 6.93 -13.07 -17.47
C ARG A 188 6.18 -14.39 -17.31
N PRO A 189 4.93 -14.51 -17.80
CA PRO A 189 4.13 -15.71 -17.59
C PRO A 189 4.85 -16.91 -18.21
N SER A 190 5.35 -17.81 -17.35
CA SER A 190 5.85 -19.10 -17.78
C SER A 190 4.64 -20.01 -17.98
N THR A 191 4.29 -20.24 -19.23
CA THR A 191 3.52 -21.41 -19.60
C THR A 191 4.37 -22.66 -19.36
N ALA A 192 3.73 -23.68 -18.77
CA ALA A 192 4.18 -25.09 -18.66
C ALA A 192 5.10 -25.50 -17.47
N ARG A 193 4.44 -25.94 -16.40
CA ARG A 193 4.55 -27.27 -15.73
C ARG A 193 5.80 -28.13 -16.02
N ARG A 194 6.61 -28.42 -14.99
CA ARG A 194 7.00 -29.80 -14.59
C ARG A 194 7.73 -29.83 -13.25
N GLU A 195 7.29 -30.75 -12.39
CA GLU A 195 7.99 -31.24 -11.20
C GLU A 195 9.40 -31.73 -11.56
N SER A 196 10.37 -31.45 -10.69
CA SER A 196 11.40 -32.43 -10.31
C SER A 196 12.15 -31.94 -9.07
N ASP A 197 11.97 -32.65 -7.97
CA ASP A 197 12.94 -32.72 -6.88
C ASP A 197 14.29 -33.21 -7.43
N LYS A 198 15.38 -32.58 -6.97
CA LYS A 198 16.57 -33.27 -6.45
C LYS A 198 17.62 -32.28 -5.94
N ASP A 199 18.13 -32.62 -4.76
CA ASP A 199 19.34 -32.12 -4.12
C ASP A 199 20.50 -31.88 -5.08
N SER A 200 21.17 -30.74 -4.91
CA SER A 200 22.60 -30.59 -5.18
C SER A 200 23.13 -29.32 -4.52
N THR A 201 23.73 -29.49 -3.35
CA THR A 201 24.82 -28.65 -2.83
C THR A 201 25.76 -28.19 -3.94
N PHE A 202 25.98 -26.88 -4.11
CA PHE A 202 27.25 -26.37 -4.62
C PHE A 202 27.45 -24.88 -4.28
N GLU A 203 28.72 -24.55 -4.07
CA GLU A 203 29.26 -23.43 -3.31
C GLU A 203 29.18 -22.06 -4.00
N LEU A 204 29.19 -21.00 -3.18
CA LEU A 204 29.56 -19.64 -3.58
C LEU A 204 30.96 -19.60 -4.20
N PRO A 205 31.19 -18.79 -5.25
CA PRO A 205 32.48 -18.16 -5.44
C PRO A 205 32.36 -16.65 -5.27
N THR A 206 32.82 -16.19 -4.11
CA THR A 206 33.60 -14.97 -4.00
C THR A 206 34.71 -14.96 -5.06
N LYS A 207 34.84 -13.89 -5.84
CA LYS A 207 36.10 -13.13 -6.01
C LYS A 207 35.97 -12.02 -7.06
N ILE A 208 36.28 -10.83 -6.58
CA ILE A 208 36.77 -9.66 -7.32
C ILE A 208 38.01 -10.07 -8.12
N LYS A 209 38.06 -9.71 -9.41
CA LYS A 209 39.33 -9.47 -10.11
C LYS A 209 39.16 -8.32 -11.10
N ARG A 210 39.73 -7.17 -10.74
CA ARG A 210 40.11 -6.10 -11.66
C ARG A 210 41.23 -6.65 -12.53
N GLU A 211 41.08 -6.63 -13.85
CA GLU A 211 42.21 -6.53 -14.76
C GLU A 211 41.94 -5.40 -15.76
N ARG A 212 42.95 -4.53 -15.80
CA ARG A 212 43.11 -3.33 -16.61
C ARG A 212 43.86 -3.79 -17.84
N GLU A 213 43.28 -3.66 -19.03
CA GLU A 213 44.04 -3.68 -20.27
C GLU A 213 43.71 -2.45 -21.12
N GLU A 214 44.79 -1.80 -21.48
CA GLU A 214 44.92 -0.54 -22.19
C GLU A 214 45.09 -0.88 -23.67
N TYR A 215 44.15 -0.47 -24.53
CA TYR A 215 44.35 -0.47 -25.98
C TYR A 215 43.54 0.64 -26.65
N THR A 216 44.22 1.53 -27.36
CA THR A 216 43.66 2.48 -28.33
C THR A 216 44.75 2.77 -29.38
N PRO A 217 44.47 3.38 -30.56
CA PRO A 217 43.20 3.53 -31.30
C PRO A 217 43.35 3.45 -32.85
N THR A 218 42.24 3.42 -33.59
CA THR A 218 42.17 3.91 -34.99
C THR A 218 40.85 4.63 -35.28
N GLY A 219 40.92 5.86 -35.83
CA GLY A 219 39.79 6.53 -36.52
C GLY A 219 39.44 7.98 -36.12
N THR A 220 40.35 8.93 -36.40
CA THR A 220 40.20 10.35 -36.89
C THR A 220 38.99 11.27 -36.55
N PRO A 221 39.08 12.63 -36.69
CA PRO A 221 40.24 13.52 -36.87
C PRO A 221 40.32 14.71 -35.88
N LYS A 222 41.54 15.24 -35.70
CA LYS A 222 41.92 16.37 -34.82
C LYS A 222 41.64 17.75 -35.46
N PRO A 223 41.36 18.80 -34.67
CA PRO A 223 41.52 20.19 -35.12
C PRO A 223 43.00 20.63 -35.10
N LYS A 224 43.33 21.51 -36.05
CA LYS A 224 44.64 22.11 -36.35
C LYS A 224 45.29 22.80 -35.14
N ARG A 225 46.55 22.47 -34.86
CA ARG A 225 47.43 23.23 -33.96
C ARG A 225 48.42 24.03 -34.80
N ILE A 226 48.39 25.35 -34.65
CA ILE A 226 49.32 26.30 -35.28
C ILE A 226 50.66 26.20 -34.54
N ASN A 227 51.75 26.10 -35.31
CA ASN A 227 53.13 26.09 -34.86
C ASN A 227 53.60 27.52 -34.55
N HIS A 228 54.23 27.74 -33.39
CA HIS A 228 55.24 28.79 -33.26
C HIS A 228 56.52 28.21 -32.65
N SER A 229 57.61 28.56 -33.34
CA SER A 229 58.98 28.12 -33.18
C SER A 229 59.61 28.56 -31.85
N ARG A 230 60.51 27.72 -31.30
CA ARG A 230 61.45 28.07 -30.22
C ARG A 230 62.57 28.96 -30.77
N LYS A 231 63.01 29.97 -30.01
CA LYS A 231 64.36 30.04 -29.37
C LYS A 231 64.61 31.38 -28.61
N PRO A 232 65.67 31.49 -27.77
CA PRO A 232 65.58 31.92 -26.37
C PRO A 232 66.24 33.29 -26.10
N SER A 233 66.03 33.85 -24.90
CA SER A 233 67.09 34.56 -24.14
C SER A 233 66.60 35.10 -22.79
N ASN A 234 67.51 35.00 -21.81
CA ASN A 234 67.80 35.90 -20.68
C ASN A 234 66.87 35.99 -19.46
N LEU A 235 67.39 35.42 -18.37
CA LEU A 235 67.45 35.93 -16.99
C LEU A 235 66.72 37.25 -16.71
N SER A 236 65.72 37.18 -15.83
CA SER A 236 65.67 38.02 -14.63
C SER A 236 64.87 37.32 -13.54
N GLU A 237 65.47 37.23 -12.35
CA GLU A 237 64.79 36.87 -11.11
C GLU A 237 63.73 37.95 -10.82
N GLY A 238 62.46 37.60 -11.05
CA GLY A 238 61.32 38.44 -10.76
C GLY A 238 60.25 37.55 -10.13
N ILE A 239 60.09 37.71 -8.82
CA ILE A 239 58.99 37.24 -7.96
C ILE A 239 57.81 36.66 -8.75
N LEU A 240 57.65 35.33 -8.69
CA LEU A 240 56.49 34.63 -9.24
C LEU A 240 55.25 34.97 -8.39
N SER A 241 54.61 36.10 -8.69
CA SER A 241 53.20 36.26 -8.39
C SER A 241 52.42 35.25 -9.24
N PRO A 242 51.48 34.48 -8.67
CA PRO A 242 50.68 33.57 -9.46
C PRO A 242 49.90 34.39 -10.48
N THR A 243 50.04 34.07 -11.76
CA THR A 243 49.19 34.62 -12.81
C THR A 243 47.73 34.29 -12.51
N ASP A 244 46.81 35.19 -12.84
CA ASP A 244 45.37 35.13 -12.49
C ASP A 244 44.70 33.79 -12.85
N GLU A 245 45.23 33.04 -13.83
CA GLU A 245 44.75 31.70 -14.20
C GLU A 245 45.01 30.63 -13.12
N VAL A 246 46.11 30.71 -12.37
CA VAL A 246 46.46 29.74 -11.31
C VAL A 246 45.65 30.02 -10.02
N LEU A 247 45.37 31.31 -9.75
CA LEU A 247 44.49 31.72 -8.64
C LEU A 247 43.03 31.33 -8.89
N ALA A 248 42.57 31.35 -10.15
CA ALA A 248 41.22 30.89 -10.52
C ALA A 248 41.05 29.38 -10.27
N ASP A 249 42.06 28.57 -10.57
CA ASP A 249 42.00 27.11 -10.34
C ASP A 249 42.05 26.74 -8.85
N GLU A 250 42.83 27.45 -8.03
CA GLU A 250 42.90 27.19 -6.58
C GLU A 250 41.61 27.61 -5.85
N THR A 251 40.97 28.69 -6.29
CA THR A 251 39.67 29.13 -5.74
C THR A 251 38.54 28.18 -6.12
N MET A 252 38.50 27.73 -7.37
CA MET A 252 37.56 26.68 -7.82
C MET A 252 37.71 25.38 -7.03
N LEU A 253 38.94 24.95 -6.75
CA LEU A 253 39.21 23.74 -5.98
C LEU A 253 38.76 23.89 -4.50
N LYS A 254 38.96 25.07 -3.89
CA LYS A 254 38.48 25.37 -2.54
C LYS A 254 36.96 25.34 -2.45
N HIS A 255 36.26 25.88 -3.46
CA HIS A 255 34.80 25.82 -3.53
C HIS A 255 34.28 24.38 -3.68
N ALA A 256 34.91 23.58 -4.54
CA ALA A 256 34.55 22.16 -4.71
C ALA A 256 34.75 21.37 -3.41
N TYR A 257 35.87 21.60 -2.70
CA TYR A 257 36.15 20.95 -1.42
C TYR A 257 35.15 21.36 -0.33
N SER A 258 34.82 22.65 -0.24
CA SER A 258 33.81 23.16 0.70
C SER A 258 32.42 22.58 0.42
N GLY A 259 32.05 22.43 -0.86
CA GLY A 259 30.78 21.80 -1.26
C GLY A 259 30.71 20.34 -0.80
N LEU A 260 31.78 19.58 -1.06
CA LEU A 260 31.87 18.18 -0.64
C LEU A 260 31.82 18.02 0.89
N GLN A 261 32.47 18.94 1.63
CA GLN A 261 32.44 18.95 3.09
C GLN A 261 31.02 19.21 3.63
N GLN A 262 30.27 20.11 2.99
CA GLN A 262 28.87 20.37 3.33
C GLN A 262 27.97 19.17 3.04
N GLU A 263 28.17 18.51 1.90
CA GLU A 263 27.44 17.28 1.56
C GLU A 263 27.73 16.16 2.57
N CYS A 264 28.98 15.95 2.96
CA CYS A 264 29.34 14.98 4.00
C CYS A 264 28.67 15.30 5.35
N ALA A 265 28.60 16.58 5.73
CA ALA A 265 27.92 17.01 6.95
C ALA A 265 26.41 16.74 6.89
N GLN A 266 25.79 17.00 5.74
CA GLN A 266 24.37 16.74 5.50
C GLN A 266 24.04 15.24 5.49
N ILE A 267 24.90 14.41 4.90
CA ILE A 267 24.75 12.96 4.91
C ILE A 267 24.86 12.42 6.34
N LYS A 268 25.80 12.93 7.16
CA LYS A 268 25.93 12.54 8.57
C LYS A 268 24.67 12.85 9.38
N THR A 269 24.07 14.03 9.21
CA THR A 269 22.82 14.40 9.90
C THR A 269 21.65 13.55 9.44
N LYS A 270 21.51 13.30 8.12
CA LYS A 270 20.49 12.40 7.59
C LYS A 270 20.65 10.96 8.11
N LEU A 271 21.88 10.46 8.20
CA LEU A 271 22.16 9.13 8.73
C LEU A 271 21.79 9.02 10.21
N ALA A 272 22.12 10.03 11.02
CA ALA A 272 21.75 10.07 12.43
C ALA A 272 20.22 10.07 12.62
N ALA A 273 19.50 10.89 11.85
CA ALA A 273 18.03 10.92 11.88
C ALA A 273 17.41 9.58 11.45
N THR A 274 17.96 8.92 10.43
CA THR A 274 17.49 7.59 10.01
C THR A 274 17.75 6.53 11.07
N LYS A 275 18.90 6.56 11.75
CA LYS A 275 19.17 5.64 12.86
C LYS A 275 18.18 5.80 14.00
N GLU A 276 17.83 7.04 14.36
CA GLU A 276 16.84 7.27 15.42
C GLU A 276 15.44 6.81 15.01
N ARG A 277 15.02 7.07 13.76
CA ARG A 277 13.75 6.54 13.23
C ARG A 277 13.70 5.03 13.26
N MET A 278 14.79 4.36 12.92
CA MET A 278 14.88 2.90 12.97
C MET A 278 14.74 2.38 14.41
N ARG A 279 15.41 3.02 15.38
CA ARG A 279 15.30 2.69 16.80
C ARG A 279 13.86 2.85 17.33
N LEU A 280 13.16 3.90 16.92
CA LEU A 280 11.75 4.12 17.28
C LEU A 280 10.83 3.09 16.63
N ALA A 281 11.05 2.75 15.36
CA ALA A 281 10.30 1.71 14.68
C ALA A 281 10.47 0.33 15.35
N GLU A 282 11.69 -0.03 15.73
CA GLU A 282 11.97 -1.27 16.49
C GLU A 282 11.22 -1.29 17.83
N ALA A 283 11.18 -0.17 18.57
CA ALA A 283 10.43 -0.06 19.81
C ALA A 283 8.91 -0.21 19.61
N LEU A 284 8.36 0.35 18.52
CA LEU A 284 6.95 0.21 18.18
C LEU A 284 6.58 -1.23 17.80
N VAL A 285 7.42 -1.91 17.02
CA VAL A 285 7.22 -3.33 16.67
C VAL A 285 7.19 -4.18 17.95
N HIS A 286 8.14 -3.96 18.87
CA HIS A 286 8.18 -4.70 20.12
C HIS A 286 6.92 -4.45 20.99
N SER A 287 6.44 -3.21 21.05
CA SER A 287 5.20 -2.87 21.75
C SER A 287 3.99 -3.59 21.13
N ARG A 288 3.91 -3.63 19.79
CA ARG A 288 2.82 -4.31 19.07
C ARG A 288 2.84 -5.83 19.25
N ASP A 289 4.02 -6.43 19.35
CA ASP A 289 4.15 -7.86 19.66
C ASP A 289 3.60 -8.20 21.06
N ILE A 290 3.84 -7.33 22.04
CA ILE A 290 3.28 -7.47 23.40
C ILE A 290 1.75 -7.36 23.36
N ASP A 291 1.21 -6.34 22.70
CA ASP A 291 -0.25 -6.16 22.56
C ASP A 291 -0.90 -7.33 21.85
N LEU A 292 -0.27 -7.84 20.78
CA LEU A 292 -0.75 -9.00 20.05
C LEU A 292 -0.76 -10.25 20.93
N HIS A 293 0.28 -10.46 21.74
CA HIS A 293 0.33 -11.57 22.68
C HIS A 293 -0.78 -11.48 23.74
N LEU A 294 -0.98 -10.29 24.33
CA LEU A 294 -2.05 -10.06 25.30
C LEU A 294 -3.43 -10.28 24.68
N SER A 295 -3.64 -9.84 23.45
CA SER A 295 -4.89 -10.05 22.72
C SER A 295 -5.17 -11.54 22.48
N LYS A 296 -4.16 -12.31 22.05
CA LYS A 296 -4.27 -13.77 21.88
C LYS A 296 -4.67 -14.46 23.19
N VAL A 297 -4.04 -14.10 24.31
CA VAL A 297 -4.37 -14.66 25.63
C VAL A 297 -5.83 -14.35 26.01
N ARG A 298 -6.32 -13.14 25.73
CA ARG A 298 -7.73 -12.76 25.99
C ARG A 298 -8.70 -13.56 25.12
N VAL A 299 -8.40 -13.74 23.84
CA VAL A 299 -9.23 -14.53 22.92
C VAL A 299 -9.30 -15.98 23.37
N GLU A 300 -8.17 -16.61 23.69
CA GLU A 300 -8.14 -17.99 24.19
C GLU A 300 -8.96 -18.15 25.49
N ARG A 301 -8.92 -17.15 26.38
CA ARG A 301 -9.74 -17.16 27.59
C ARG A 301 -11.23 -17.11 27.25
N ALA A 302 -11.63 -16.18 26.40
CA ALA A 302 -13.01 -16.05 25.96
C ALA A 302 -13.52 -17.32 25.25
N GLU A 303 -12.67 -17.98 24.47
CA GLU A 303 -13.01 -19.26 23.83
C GLU A 303 -13.23 -20.40 24.84
N ARG A 304 -12.39 -20.49 25.88
CA ARG A 304 -12.58 -21.45 26.98
C ARG A 304 -13.88 -21.18 27.74
N ASP A 305 -14.16 -19.93 28.07
CA ASP A 305 -15.38 -19.53 28.78
C ASP A 305 -16.63 -19.83 27.93
N ALA A 306 -16.59 -19.53 26.63
CA ALA A 306 -17.67 -19.86 25.70
C ALA A 306 -17.86 -21.38 25.54
N ALA A 307 -16.78 -22.17 25.55
CA ALA A 307 -16.86 -23.63 25.52
C ALA A 307 -17.51 -24.19 26.80
N ALA A 308 -17.17 -23.64 27.97
CA ALA A 308 -17.79 -24.00 29.24
C ALA A 308 -19.29 -23.68 29.25
N ALA A 309 -19.69 -22.47 28.84
CA ALA A 309 -21.09 -22.07 28.75
C ALA A 309 -21.90 -22.95 27.78
N ARG A 310 -21.31 -23.34 26.64
CA ARG A 310 -21.95 -24.28 25.70
C ARG A 310 -22.17 -25.66 26.31
N LYS A 311 -21.25 -26.13 27.13
CA LYS A 311 -21.37 -27.40 27.85
C LYS A 311 -22.52 -27.34 28.85
N GLU A 312 -22.55 -26.32 29.70
CA GLU A 312 -23.63 -26.12 30.69
C GLU A 312 -25.01 -26.03 30.04
N LEU A 313 -25.11 -25.32 28.91
CA LEU A 313 -26.36 -25.22 28.15
C LEU A 313 -26.83 -26.59 27.62
N ASN A 314 -25.90 -27.43 27.16
CA ASN A 314 -26.23 -28.78 26.69
C ASN A 314 -26.64 -29.70 27.85
N ASP A 315 -25.97 -29.59 29.00
CA ASP A 315 -26.32 -30.35 30.21
C ASP A 315 -27.73 -29.96 30.71
N LEU A 316 -28.05 -28.66 30.75
CA LEU A 316 -29.39 -28.15 31.05
C LEU A 316 -30.44 -28.65 30.05
N LYS A 317 -30.14 -28.59 28.75
CA LYS A 317 -31.04 -29.07 27.69
C LYS A 317 -31.34 -30.56 27.84
N THR A 318 -30.33 -31.38 28.12
CA THR A 318 -30.52 -32.83 28.31
C THR A 318 -31.29 -33.15 29.59
N SER A 319 -31.05 -32.41 30.68
CA SER A 319 -31.85 -32.54 31.90
C SER A 319 -33.32 -32.19 31.66
N LEU A 320 -33.60 -31.08 30.98
CA LEU A 320 -34.97 -30.65 30.69
C LEU A 320 -35.71 -31.67 29.81
N LEU A 321 -35.04 -32.24 28.81
CA LEU A 321 -35.63 -33.28 27.97
C LEU A 321 -36.02 -34.52 28.79
N LYS A 322 -35.18 -34.95 29.74
CA LYS A 322 -35.51 -36.06 30.67
C LYS A 322 -36.70 -35.74 31.56
N ASP A 323 -36.76 -34.50 32.07
CA ASP A 323 -37.89 -34.07 32.92
C ASP A 323 -39.20 -34.04 32.13
N ILE A 324 -39.17 -33.54 30.88
CA ILE A 324 -40.32 -33.57 29.98
C ILE A 324 -40.75 -35.01 29.70
N GLU A 325 -39.82 -35.90 29.37
CA GLU A 325 -40.11 -37.32 29.12
C GLU A 325 -40.76 -37.99 30.33
N LYS A 326 -40.25 -37.73 31.54
CA LYS A 326 -40.83 -38.25 32.79
C LYS A 326 -42.25 -37.75 33.02
N VAL A 327 -42.52 -36.46 32.78
CA VAL A 327 -43.87 -35.88 32.92
C VAL A 327 -44.83 -36.49 31.89
N VAL A 328 -44.39 -36.65 30.65
CA VAL A 328 -45.17 -37.28 29.58
C VAL A 328 -45.50 -38.73 29.97
N MET A 329 -44.49 -39.54 30.33
CA MET A 329 -44.69 -40.94 30.71
C MET A 329 -45.63 -41.10 31.91
N ASN A 330 -45.51 -40.26 32.95
CA ASN A 330 -46.42 -40.30 34.10
C ASN A 330 -47.87 -39.96 33.72
N LYS A 331 -48.08 -39.05 32.75
CA LYS A 331 -49.42 -38.65 32.29
C LYS A 331 -50.10 -39.75 31.46
N PHE A 332 -49.33 -40.56 30.74
CA PHE A 332 -49.84 -41.68 29.95
C PHE A 332 -49.91 -43.01 30.72
N ALA A 333 -49.11 -43.19 31.77
CA ALA A 333 -49.18 -44.37 32.65
C ALA A 333 -50.34 -44.31 33.67
N GLY A 334 -50.90 -43.13 33.95
CA GLY A 334 -52.04 -42.95 34.87
C GLY A 334 -53.43 -43.25 34.28
N GLY A 335 -53.52 -43.75 33.05
CA GLY A 335 -54.76 -44.02 32.33
C GLY A 335 -55.22 -45.48 32.39
N SER A 336 -55.23 -46.09 33.57
CA SER A 336 -55.95 -47.36 33.80
C SER A 336 -56.36 -47.46 35.26
N VAL A 337 -57.50 -46.85 35.59
CA VAL A 337 -58.33 -47.33 36.68
C VAL A 337 -59.59 -47.84 36.02
N ALA A 338 -59.74 -49.16 36.12
CA ALA A 338 -60.87 -49.92 35.66
C ALA A 338 -62.17 -49.35 36.20
N SER A 339 -63.18 -49.43 35.34
CA SER A 339 -64.57 -49.67 35.72
C SER A 339 -64.66 -50.66 36.88
N ASP A 340 -65.17 -50.22 38.02
CA ASP A 340 -65.89 -51.10 38.94
C ASP A 340 -67.22 -50.45 39.32
N ILE A 341 -68.26 -51.08 38.79
CA ILE A 341 -69.65 -50.97 39.17
C ILE A 341 -69.77 -51.59 40.57
N SER A 342 -70.37 -50.88 41.53
CA SER A 342 -71.10 -51.54 42.61
C SER A 342 -72.28 -50.68 43.03
N GLU A 343 -73.46 -51.16 42.64
CA GLU A 343 -74.73 -50.86 43.29
C GLU A 343 -74.65 -51.11 44.80
N MET A 344 -75.32 -50.26 45.59
CA MET A 344 -76.15 -50.57 46.76
C MET A 344 -76.84 -49.24 47.12
N SER A 345 -78.10 -49.01 46.74
CA SER A 345 -79.33 -49.51 47.39
C SER A 345 -79.43 -49.21 48.89
N SER A 346 -80.45 -48.41 49.20
CA SER A 346 -81.33 -48.42 50.38
C SER A 346 -81.13 -47.41 51.53
N VAL A 347 -82.22 -46.65 51.69
CA VAL A 347 -82.80 -45.85 52.80
C VAL A 347 -82.23 -44.46 53.10
#